data_AF-A0A973TLP2-F1
#
_entry.id   AF-A0A973TLP2-F1
#
_cell.length_a   1.000
_cell.length_b   1.000
_cell.length_c   1.000
_cell.angle_alpha   90.00
_cell.angle_beta   90.00
_cell.angle_gamma   90.00
#
_symmetry.space_group_name_H-M   'P 1'
#
loop_
_entity.id
_entity.type
_entity.pdbx_description
1 polymer ?
#
loop_
_entity_poly.entity_id
_entity_poly.type
_entity_poly.pdbx_seq_one_letter_code
_entity_poly.pdbx_strand_id
1 'polypeptide(L)'
;MTPRPPPLRTELIVGVTSHRDLDPAQMPELRAQVRDALATLRERYPDLALVVVSALAEGGDRLVAEIALDAGARLVVPLPLPIDLYRADFANAQSQHDFTRLLAEATPVSLALAEPDLDVLRVPGPARDRQYLHAGLFVANHCHVLFALWDGNEESGTGGTAQVVRYYLGGPVPGARRATDNLRQMLAGDDDSLVLHLHARRQGSTNGDTRPPHWCTSAGQRPFASGLPPEYDRIFSRMQGFEIDRRTLDSEALPAASEDPAERTWREADALAVRYQRRTQWAMRAIHFGAVAMGLAFLLYSDLGAPDWMLWVFLAIFGLGLFIAVTAQREDWHRKYIDYRALAEGLRVQTFWRRAGLTITGDAEFAHDNFMQKQDVELGWIRNVMRQVGLAPTRPPQDADDAAQAVDEVI
;
A
#
# COMPACT_ATOMS: atom_id res chain seq x y z
N MET A 1 17.34 -21.91 18.13
CA MET A 1 16.39 -21.70 17.03
C MET A 1 15.60 -20.44 17.34
N THR A 2 15.95 -19.33 16.70
CA THR A 2 15.10 -18.14 16.70
C THR A 2 13.78 -18.49 15.99
N PRO A 3 12.60 -18.13 16.54
CA PRO A 3 11.34 -18.39 15.87
C PRO A 3 11.33 -17.62 14.54
N ARG A 4 10.97 -18.32 13.46
CA ARG A 4 10.81 -17.73 12.12
C ARG A 4 9.80 -16.57 12.26
N PRO A 5 10.12 -15.34 11.78
CA PRO A 5 9.17 -14.24 11.85
C PRO A 5 7.87 -14.65 11.16
N PRO A 6 6.70 -14.22 11.67
CA PRO A 6 5.42 -14.57 11.09
C PRO A 6 5.41 -14.19 9.59
N PRO A 7 4.73 -14.99 8.74
CA PRO A 7 4.64 -14.69 7.32
C PRO A 7 4.05 -13.29 7.13
N LEU A 8 4.77 -12.43 6.39
CA LEU A 8 4.28 -11.11 6.02
C LEU A 8 3.04 -11.31 5.15
N ARG A 9 1.86 -11.08 5.71
CA ARG A 9 0.62 -10.99 4.94
C ARG A 9 0.64 -9.71 4.12
N THR A 10 0.07 -9.72 2.94
CA THR A 10 -0.20 -8.46 2.22
C THR A 10 -1.13 -7.60 3.08
N GLU A 11 -0.80 -6.32 3.25
CA GLU A 11 -1.48 -5.39 4.15
C GLU A 11 -2.32 -4.38 3.38
N LEU A 12 -3.44 -3.98 3.97
CA LEU A 12 -4.20 -2.80 3.57
C LEU A 12 -3.92 -1.70 4.60
N ILE A 13 -3.16 -0.69 4.19
CA ILE A 13 -2.65 0.34 5.07
C ILE A 13 -3.53 1.59 5.00
N VAL A 14 -4.11 1.97 6.13
CA VAL A 14 -4.90 3.18 6.30
C VAL A 14 -4.06 4.22 7.04
N GLY A 15 -3.75 5.32 6.38
CA GLY A 15 -3.11 6.47 7.00
C GLY A 15 -4.14 7.37 7.66
N VAL A 16 -3.77 8.09 8.71
CA VAL A 16 -4.68 9.02 9.40
C VAL A 16 -4.08 10.41 9.44
N THR A 17 -4.90 11.41 9.11
CA THR A 17 -4.61 12.82 9.31
C THR A 17 -5.87 13.52 9.82
N SER A 18 -5.74 14.34 10.86
CA SER A 18 -6.91 14.90 11.54
C SER A 18 -6.67 16.20 12.27
N HIS A 19 -7.77 16.93 12.51
CA HIS A 19 -7.79 18.05 13.46
C HIS A 19 -7.59 17.55 14.89
N ARG A 20 -6.86 18.33 15.70
CA ARG A 20 -6.54 17.96 17.09
C ARG A 20 -7.69 18.24 18.06
N ASP A 21 -8.42 19.31 17.78
CA ASP A 21 -9.46 19.93 18.58
C ASP A 21 -10.85 19.59 18.01
N LEU A 22 -11.19 18.30 17.92
CA LEU A 22 -12.49 17.90 17.36
C LEU A 22 -13.66 18.28 18.27
N ASP A 23 -14.79 18.65 17.67
CA ASP A 23 -16.03 18.98 18.37
C ASP A 23 -16.56 17.76 19.17
N PRO A 24 -16.64 17.85 20.52
CA PRO A 24 -17.15 16.77 21.36
C PRO A 24 -18.56 16.31 21.00
N ALA A 25 -19.42 17.20 20.49
CA ALA A 25 -20.79 16.86 20.11
C ALA A 25 -20.84 15.95 18.87
N GLN A 26 -19.83 16.02 17.99
CA GLN A 26 -19.75 15.20 16.77
C GLN A 26 -19.04 13.85 17.00
N MET A 27 -18.40 13.67 18.17
CA MET A 27 -17.62 12.46 18.48
C MET A 27 -18.36 11.14 18.31
N PRO A 28 -19.62 10.98 18.75
CA PRO A 28 -20.32 9.70 18.59
C PRO A 28 -20.54 9.34 17.11
N GLU A 29 -20.86 10.33 16.29
CA GLU A 29 -21.09 10.15 14.86
C GLU A 29 -19.78 9.82 14.13
N LEU A 30 -18.71 10.57 14.38
CA LEU A 30 -17.39 10.29 13.78
C LEU A 30 -16.88 8.90 14.15
N ARG A 31 -17.08 8.45 15.40
CA ARG A 31 -16.74 7.09 15.81
C ARG A 31 -17.53 6.04 15.02
N ALA A 32 -18.82 6.27 14.78
CA ALA A 32 -19.64 5.36 13.99
C ALA A 32 -19.16 5.31 12.53
N GLN A 33 -18.89 6.47 11.92
CA GLN A 33 -18.43 6.56 10.53
C GLN A 33 -17.05 5.89 10.34
N VAL A 34 -16.09 6.09 11.25
CA VAL A 34 -14.78 5.44 11.19
C VAL A 34 -14.91 3.92 11.35
N ARG A 35 -15.76 3.47 12.29
CA ARG A 35 -16.02 2.03 12.50
C ARG A 35 -16.60 1.38 11.25
N ASP A 36 -17.58 2.04 10.62
CA ASP A 36 -18.22 1.57 9.39
C ASP A 36 -17.24 1.52 8.22
N ALA A 37 -16.38 2.55 8.09
CA ALA A 37 -15.35 2.59 7.06
C ALA A 37 -14.32 1.46 7.20
N LEU A 38 -13.80 1.23 8.42
CA LEU A 38 -12.85 0.14 8.66
C LEU A 38 -13.50 -1.24 8.50
N ALA A 39 -14.77 -1.39 8.93
CA ALA A 39 -15.53 -2.62 8.73
C ALA A 39 -15.74 -2.92 7.23
N THR A 40 -16.13 -1.90 6.45
CA THR A 40 -16.33 -2.01 4.99
C THR A 40 -15.06 -2.50 4.29
N LEU A 41 -13.89 -1.92 4.64
CA LEU A 41 -12.61 -2.33 4.05
C LEU A 41 -12.27 -3.79 4.43
N ARG A 42 -12.47 -4.16 5.69
CA ARG A 42 -12.16 -5.51 6.20
C ARG A 42 -13.08 -6.59 5.62
N GLU A 43 -14.37 -6.29 5.47
CA GLU A 43 -15.36 -7.21 4.88
C GLU A 43 -15.13 -7.42 3.39
N ARG A 44 -14.72 -6.38 2.68
CA ARG A 44 -14.47 -6.44 1.24
C ARG A 44 -13.12 -7.09 0.90
N TYR A 45 -12.10 -6.91 1.74
CA TYR A 45 -10.75 -7.44 1.53
C TYR A 45 -10.27 -8.32 2.70
N PRO A 46 -10.97 -9.43 3.01
CA PRO A 46 -10.69 -10.25 4.19
C PRO A 46 -9.32 -10.92 4.20
N ASP A 47 -8.68 -11.08 3.04
CA ASP A 47 -7.35 -11.67 2.97
C ASP A 47 -6.23 -10.68 3.28
N LEU A 48 -6.50 -9.37 3.20
CA LEU A 48 -5.53 -8.34 3.50
C LEU A 48 -5.50 -8.03 5.00
N ALA A 49 -4.30 -7.96 5.58
CA ALA A 49 -4.15 -7.57 6.98
C ALA A 49 -4.34 -6.04 7.12
N LEU A 50 -5.29 -5.62 7.96
CA LEU A 50 -5.55 -4.20 8.18
C LEU A 50 -4.46 -3.58 9.08
N VAL A 51 -3.86 -2.49 8.60
CA VAL A 51 -2.86 -1.71 9.32
C VAL A 51 -3.28 -0.25 9.34
N VAL A 52 -3.15 0.40 10.48
CA VAL A 52 -3.37 1.85 10.63
C VAL A 52 -2.06 2.54 10.96
N VAL A 53 -1.75 3.60 10.22
CA VAL A 53 -0.59 4.47 10.44
C VAL A 53 -1.10 5.83 10.93
N SER A 54 -0.79 6.18 12.17
CA SER A 54 -1.21 7.44 12.79
C SER A 54 -0.12 7.99 13.69
N ALA A 55 0.07 9.31 13.68
CA ALA A 55 1.03 9.97 14.56
C ALA A 55 0.56 10.02 16.04
N LEU A 56 -0.66 9.57 16.35
CA LEU A 56 -1.28 9.61 17.69
C LEU A 56 -1.39 11.02 18.30
N ALA A 57 -1.51 12.04 17.44
CA ALA A 57 -1.88 13.37 17.88
C ALA A 57 -3.23 13.34 18.63
N GLU A 58 -3.46 14.31 19.52
CA GLU A 58 -4.78 14.48 20.15
C GLU A 58 -5.87 14.60 19.09
N GLY A 59 -7.11 14.25 19.43
CA GLY A 59 -8.26 14.34 18.51
C GLY A 59 -8.44 13.10 17.63
N GLY A 60 -8.54 13.32 16.32
CA GLY A 60 -8.98 12.28 15.37
C GLY A 60 -8.00 11.12 15.21
N ASP A 61 -6.70 11.39 15.33
CA ASP A 61 -5.64 10.39 15.23
C ASP A 61 -5.82 9.27 16.27
N ARG A 62 -6.00 9.65 17.54
CA ARG A 62 -6.27 8.68 18.62
C ARG A 62 -7.63 8.01 18.50
N LEU A 63 -8.67 8.75 18.06
CA LEU A 63 -9.99 8.18 17.82
C LEU A 63 -9.93 7.04 16.80
N VAL A 64 -9.24 7.25 15.67
CA VAL A 64 -9.09 6.21 14.65
C VAL A 64 -8.22 5.07 15.16
N ALA A 65 -7.12 5.37 15.87
CA ALA A 65 -6.24 4.36 16.45
C ALA A 65 -6.97 3.42 17.43
N GLU A 66 -7.81 3.96 18.32
CA GLU A 66 -8.64 3.17 19.24
C GLU A 66 -9.59 2.23 18.50
N ILE A 67 -10.34 2.76 17.53
CA ILE A 67 -11.30 1.95 16.76
C ILE A 67 -10.58 0.89 15.92
N ALA A 68 -9.39 1.21 15.41
CA ALA A 68 -8.58 0.28 14.64
C ALA A 68 -8.09 -0.90 15.50
N LEU A 69 -7.60 -0.63 16.71
CA LEU A 69 -7.19 -1.68 17.66
C LEU A 69 -8.39 -2.56 18.06
N ASP A 70 -9.56 -1.96 18.35
CA ASP A 70 -10.81 -2.68 18.61
C ASP A 70 -11.22 -3.58 17.43
N ALA A 71 -10.90 -3.16 16.20
CA ALA A 71 -11.16 -3.91 14.97
C ALA A 71 -10.07 -4.97 14.68
N GLY A 72 -9.07 -5.14 15.54
CA GLY A 72 -7.97 -6.09 15.38
C GLY A 72 -6.92 -5.67 14.34
N ALA A 73 -6.88 -4.38 13.98
CA ALA A 73 -5.85 -3.85 13.10
C ALA A 73 -4.52 -3.70 13.84
N ARG A 74 -3.42 -3.78 13.10
CA ARG A 74 -2.09 -3.43 13.61
C ARG A 74 -1.92 -1.90 13.57
N LEU A 75 -1.37 -1.32 14.64
CA LEU A 75 -1.11 0.12 14.72
C LEU A 75 0.39 0.41 14.54
N VAL A 76 0.72 1.33 13.63
CA VAL A 76 2.07 1.85 13.39
C VAL A 76 2.08 3.34 13.72
N VAL A 77 3.07 3.77 14.51
CA VAL A 77 3.13 5.14 15.02
C VAL A 77 4.42 5.80 14.54
N PRO A 78 4.40 6.58 13.45
CA PRO A 78 5.51 7.45 13.10
C PRO A 78 5.63 8.55 14.14
N LEU A 79 6.72 8.51 14.90
CA LEU A 79 7.00 9.47 15.95
C LEU A 79 7.71 10.68 15.34
N PRO A 80 7.09 11.88 15.34
CA PRO A 80 7.77 13.08 14.88
C PRO A 80 8.97 13.39 15.78
N LEU A 81 8.82 13.26 17.10
CA LEU A 81 9.85 13.60 18.08
C LEU A 81 10.16 12.38 18.96
N PRO A 82 11.30 12.38 19.68
CA PRO A 82 11.54 11.41 20.74
C PRO A 82 10.34 11.31 21.69
N ILE A 83 10.00 10.10 22.13
CA ILE A 83 8.75 9.78 22.84
C ILE A 83 8.51 10.74 24.01
N ASP A 84 9.53 11.03 24.81
CA ASP A 84 9.39 11.91 25.97
C ASP A 84 9.10 13.37 25.60
N LEU A 85 9.70 13.88 24.51
CA LEU A 85 9.43 15.22 23.99
C LEU A 85 8.04 15.31 23.39
N TYR A 86 7.63 14.28 22.63
CA TYR A 86 6.32 14.26 22.00
C TYR A 86 5.20 14.14 23.05
N ARG A 87 5.37 13.28 24.05
CA ARG A 87 4.41 13.12 25.14
C ARG A 87 4.22 14.42 25.92
N ALA A 88 5.26 15.24 26.06
CA ALA A 88 5.19 16.52 26.77
C ALA A 88 4.31 17.57 26.07
N ASP A 89 3.94 17.37 24.80
CA ASP A 89 3.08 18.28 24.04
C ASP A 89 1.59 18.16 24.36
N PHE A 90 1.22 17.09 25.06
CA PHE A 90 -0.18 16.77 25.30
C PHE A 90 -0.72 17.51 26.51
N ALA A 91 -1.96 18.00 26.38
CA ALA A 91 -2.51 19.06 27.21
C ALA A 91 -2.60 18.72 28.70
N ASN A 92 -2.81 17.45 29.04
CA ASN A 92 -3.04 17.01 30.42
C ASN A 92 -2.54 15.58 30.67
N ALA A 93 -2.46 15.20 31.94
CA ALA A 93 -1.98 13.88 32.37
C ALA A 93 -2.82 12.72 31.79
N GLN A 94 -4.13 12.91 31.59
CA GLN A 94 -4.99 11.91 30.95
C GLN A 94 -4.59 11.67 29.50
N SER A 95 -4.36 12.75 28.74
CA SER A 95 -3.93 12.69 27.35
C SER A 95 -2.56 12.02 27.20
N GLN A 96 -1.64 12.26 28.13
CA GLN A 96 -0.35 11.57 28.19
C GLN A 96 -0.50 10.07 28.51
N HIS A 97 -1.44 9.72 29.40
CA HIS A 97 -1.77 8.34 29.72
C HIS A 97 -2.37 7.61 28.52
N ASP A 98 -3.34 8.21 27.83
CA ASP A 98 -4.00 7.64 26.66
C ASP A 98 -3.01 7.40 25.52
N PHE A 99 -2.11 8.36 25.27
CA PHE A 99 -1.01 8.19 24.32
C PHE A 99 -0.11 7.00 24.70
N THR A 100 0.30 6.92 25.97
CA THR A 100 1.19 5.84 26.44
C THR A 100 0.54 4.47 26.32
N ARG A 101 -0.77 4.39 26.63
CA ARG A 101 -1.58 3.18 26.46
C ARG A 101 -1.61 2.74 25.00
N LEU A 102 -1.98 3.63 24.08
CA LEU A 102 -2.04 3.32 22.65
C LEU A 102 -0.67 2.96 22.08
N LEU A 103 0.38 3.66 22.49
CA LEU A 103 1.74 3.38 22.03
C LEU A 103 2.24 2.00 22.48
N ALA A 104 1.81 1.52 23.65
CA ALA A 104 2.17 0.19 24.15
C ALA A 104 1.58 -0.95 23.30
N GLU A 105 0.48 -0.70 22.59
CA GLU A 105 -0.17 -1.64 21.68
C GLU A 105 0.27 -1.45 20.22
N ALA A 106 1.20 -0.51 19.96
CA ALA A 106 1.62 -0.12 18.63
C ALA A 106 3.08 -0.48 18.31
N THR A 107 3.42 -0.41 17.02
CA THR A 107 4.81 -0.45 16.54
C THR A 107 5.30 0.99 16.29
N PRO A 108 6.17 1.55 17.17
CA PRO A 108 6.72 2.88 16.96
C PRO A 108 7.77 2.88 15.84
N VAL A 109 7.75 3.93 15.01
CA VAL A 109 8.76 4.20 13.97
C VAL A 109 9.35 5.57 14.26
N SER A 110 10.65 5.61 14.61
CA SER A 110 11.34 6.87 14.86
C SER A 110 11.75 7.50 13.53
N LEU A 111 11.23 8.68 13.24
CA LEU A 111 11.60 9.43 12.04
C LEU A 111 12.95 10.13 12.25
N ALA A 112 13.72 10.35 11.18
CA ALA A 112 14.92 11.17 11.31
C ALA A 112 14.53 12.59 11.72
N LEU A 113 15.38 13.17 12.55
CA LEU A 113 15.23 14.55 12.98
C LEU A 113 15.79 15.46 11.91
N ALA A 114 15.02 16.49 11.53
CA ALA A 114 15.48 17.51 10.59
C ALA A 114 16.66 18.32 11.15
N GLU A 115 16.75 18.45 12.47
CA GLU A 115 17.83 19.11 13.20
C GLU A 115 18.45 18.12 14.20
N PRO A 116 19.78 17.94 14.23
CA PRO A 116 20.44 17.01 15.15
C PRO A 116 20.43 17.54 16.60
N ASP A 117 20.29 18.85 16.79
CA ASP A 117 20.21 19.47 18.10
C ASP A 117 18.77 19.40 18.64
N LEU A 118 18.59 18.56 19.67
CA LEU A 118 17.30 18.37 20.35
C LEU A 118 16.81 19.64 21.05
N ASP A 119 17.69 20.56 21.44
CA ASP A 119 17.29 21.75 22.17
C ASP A 119 16.51 22.73 21.27
N VAL A 120 16.80 22.74 19.96
CA VAL A 120 16.03 23.47 18.94
C VAL A 120 14.61 22.92 18.82
N LEU A 121 14.42 21.62 19.05
CA LEU A 121 13.12 20.94 18.95
C LEU A 121 12.29 21.00 20.24
N ARG A 122 12.89 21.38 21.38
CA ARG A 122 12.18 21.55 22.65
C ARG A 122 11.19 22.71 22.64
N VAL A 123 11.46 23.74 21.86
CA VAL A 123 10.66 24.96 21.79
C VAL A 123 9.76 24.92 20.54
N PRO A 124 8.50 25.37 20.62
CA PRO A 124 7.68 25.57 19.42
C PRO A 124 8.36 26.49 18.41
N GLY A 125 8.40 26.09 17.14
CA GLY A 125 9.03 26.86 16.07
C GLY A 125 9.17 26.08 14.76
N PRO A 126 9.74 26.71 13.71
CA PRO A 126 9.73 26.16 12.35
C PRO A 126 10.42 24.80 12.21
N ALA A 127 11.46 24.52 12.99
CA ALA A 127 12.13 23.22 12.99
C ALA A 127 11.20 22.10 13.50
N ARG A 128 10.40 22.41 14.52
CA ARG A 128 9.42 21.48 15.09
C ARG A 128 8.21 21.29 14.17
N ASP A 129 7.73 22.38 13.56
CA ASP A 129 6.64 22.32 12.57
C ASP A 129 7.01 21.44 11.37
N ARG A 130 8.27 21.52 10.90
CA ARG A 130 8.81 20.62 9.87
C ARG A 130 8.80 19.16 10.32
N GLN A 131 9.04 18.88 11.59
CA GLN A 131 9.05 17.52 12.10
C GLN A 131 7.62 16.92 12.13
N TYR A 132 6.61 17.70 12.51
CA TYR A 132 5.21 17.28 12.39
C TYR A 132 4.77 17.12 10.94
N LEU A 133 5.18 18.04 10.06
CA LEU A 133 4.96 17.91 8.63
C LEU A 133 5.60 16.62 8.11
N HIS A 134 6.84 16.31 8.49
CA HIS A 134 7.53 15.08 8.10
C HIS A 134 6.76 13.83 8.54
N ALA A 135 6.19 13.82 9.75
CA ALA A 135 5.31 12.74 10.17
C ALA A 135 4.04 12.62 9.33
N GLY A 136 3.39 13.75 8.98
CA GLY A 136 2.24 13.76 8.09
C GLY A 136 2.56 13.25 6.68
N LEU A 137 3.69 13.66 6.12
CA LEU A 137 4.19 13.18 4.82
C LEU A 137 4.57 11.70 4.88
N PHE A 138 5.15 11.24 5.99
CA PHE A 138 5.42 9.83 6.21
C PHE A 138 4.13 9.01 6.16
N VAL A 139 3.07 9.44 6.86
CA VAL A 139 1.77 8.76 6.82
C VAL A 139 1.24 8.70 5.39
N ALA A 140 1.24 9.84 4.68
CA ALA A 140 0.76 9.94 3.30
C ALA A 140 1.54 9.01 2.35
N ASN A 141 2.87 8.97 2.45
CA ASN A 141 3.72 8.15 1.58
C ASN A 141 3.62 6.64 1.87
N HIS A 142 3.09 6.25 3.02
CA HIS A 142 3.04 4.83 3.43
C HIS A 142 1.64 4.26 3.58
N CYS A 143 0.59 5.00 3.24
CA CYS A 143 -0.78 4.48 3.22
C CYS A 143 -1.26 4.13 1.82
N HIS A 144 -2.24 3.25 1.73
CA HIS A 144 -3.02 2.99 0.51
C HIS A 144 -4.31 3.80 0.50
N VAL A 145 -4.85 4.10 1.68
CA VAL A 145 -6.04 4.93 1.87
C VAL A 145 -5.75 5.92 2.99
N LEU A 146 -5.98 7.21 2.77
CA LEU A 146 -5.80 8.24 3.78
C LEU A 146 -7.16 8.62 4.38
N PHE A 147 -7.36 8.41 5.68
CA PHE A 147 -8.53 8.90 6.41
C PHE A 147 -8.24 10.33 6.86
N ALA A 148 -9.00 11.27 6.32
CA ALA A 148 -8.88 12.69 6.62
C ALA A 148 -10.08 13.15 7.46
N LEU A 149 -9.87 13.39 8.76
CA LEU A 149 -10.90 13.86 9.69
C LEU A 149 -10.74 15.37 9.91
N TRP A 150 -11.40 16.16 9.07
CA TRP A 150 -11.27 17.62 9.07
C TRP A 150 -12.46 18.33 8.44
N ASP A 151 -12.54 19.64 8.61
CA ASP A 151 -13.64 20.51 8.18
C ASP A 151 -13.55 20.91 6.69
N GLY A 152 -12.48 20.54 5.99
CA GLY A 152 -12.29 20.84 4.56
C GLY A 152 -11.82 22.26 4.26
N ASN A 153 -11.54 23.08 5.28
CA ASN A 153 -11.06 24.46 5.09
C ASN A 153 -9.54 24.50 5.04
N GLU A 154 -8.97 25.22 4.07
CA GLU A 154 -7.51 25.42 4.04
C GLU A 154 -7.03 26.19 5.27
N GLU A 155 -6.00 25.66 5.94
CA GLU A 155 -5.39 26.30 7.12
C GLU A 155 -4.10 27.02 6.77
N SER A 156 -3.91 28.16 7.43
CA SER A 156 -2.67 28.94 7.43
C SER A 156 -1.69 28.40 8.48
N GLY A 157 -1.11 27.23 8.22
CA GLY A 157 -0.07 26.63 9.07
C GLY A 157 0.77 25.59 8.32
N THR A 158 2.04 25.42 8.69
CA THR A 158 2.91 24.38 8.12
C THR A 158 2.62 23.05 8.83
N GLY A 159 2.40 21.97 8.07
CA GLY A 159 2.13 20.64 8.63
C GLY A 159 0.68 20.38 9.05
N GLY A 160 -0.27 21.21 8.60
CA GLY A 160 -1.70 21.00 8.87
C GLY A 160 -2.33 19.89 8.02
N THR A 161 -3.49 19.38 8.46
CA THR A 161 -4.26 18.31 7.80
C THR A 161 -4.52 18.59 6.32
N ALA A 162 -4.90 19.83 5.99
CA ALA A 162 -5.14 20.29 4.63
C ALA A 162 -3.93 20.11 3.71
N GLN A 163 -2.72 20.38 4.22
CA GLN A 163 -1.49 20.26 3.45
C GLN A 163 -1.13 18.80 3.18
N VAL A 164 -1.34 17.92 4.15
CA VAL A 164 -1.11 16.47 4.00
C VAL A 164 -2.09 15.88 2.99
N VAL A 165 -3.38 16.24 3.07
CA VAL A 165 -4.41 15.79 2.11
C VAL A 165 -4.08 16.29 0.71
N ARG A 166 -3.74 17.57 0.56
CA ARG A 166 -3.38 18.15 -0.73
C ARG A 166 -2.13 17.50 -1.31
N TYR A 167 -1.11 17.25 -0.49
CA TYR A 167 0.10 16.55 -0.90
C TYR A 167 -0.21 15.12 -1.36
N TYR A 168 -1.03 14.39 -0.61
CA TYR A 168 -1.40 13.03 -0.95
C TYR A 168 -2.20 12.96 -2.25
N LEU A 169 -3.07 13.93 -2.53
CA LEU A 169 -3.80 14.09 -3.80
C LEU A 169 -2.97 14.84 -4.88
N GLY A 170 -1.66 14.55 -4.97
CA GLY A 170 -0.80 15.03 -6.06
C GLY A 170 -0.42 16.51 -6.04
N GLY A 171 -0.81 17.25 -4.99
CA GLY A 171 -0.39 18.63 -4.80
C GLY A 171 1.08 18.74 -4.37
N PRO A 172 1.70 19.92 -4.51
CA PRO A 172 3.14 20.09 -4.26
C PRO A 172 3.52 19.77 -2.81
N VAL A 173 4.78 19.33 -2.62
CA VAL A 173 5.37 19.10 -1.30
C VAL A 173 5.20 20.38 -0.45
N PRO A 174 4.54 20.29 0.72
CA PRO A 174 4.33 21.47 1.56
C PRO A 174 5.66 22.07 2.00
N GLY A 175 5.86 23.36 1.75
CA GLY A 175 7.11 24.06 2.07
C GLY A 175 8.23 23.90 1.05
N ALA A 176 7.99 23.24 -0.10
CA ALA A 176 8.91 23.23 -1.24
C ALA A 176 9.27 24.67 -1.65
N ARG A 177 10.58 24.94 -1.77
CA ARG A 177 11.09 26.28 -2.10
C ARG A 177 11.56 26.39 -3.55
N ARG A 178 11.80 25.27 -4.22
CA ARG A 178 12.23 25.22 -5.63
C ARG A 178 11.26 24.41 -6.48
N ALA A 179 11.09 24.81 -7.73
CA ALA A 179 10.29 24.06 -8.70
C ALA A 179 10.82 22.62 -8.93
N THR A 180 12.13 22.41 -8.74
CA THR A 180 12.76 21.07 -8.77
C THR A 180 12.25 20.15 -7.67
N ASP A 181 11.86 20.70 -6.52
CA ASP A 181 11.34 19.94 -5.38
C ASP A 181 9.96 19.35 -5.71
N ASN A 182 9.24 19.93 -6.69
CA ASN A 182 7.92 19.49 -7.14
C ASN A 182 7.94 18.75 -8.48
N LEU A 183 9.06 18.77 -9.22
CA LEU A 183 9.13 18.26 -10.60
C LEU A 183 8.72 16.78 -10.69
N ARG A 184 8.99 16.01 -9.63
CA ARG A 184 8.70 14.57 -9.58
C ARG A 184 7.23 14.27 -9.27
N GLN A 185 6.59 15.07 -8.42
CA GLN A 185 5.15 14.95 -8.16
C GLN A 185 4.31 15.36 -9.37
N MET A 186 4.84 16.25 -10.22
CA MET A 186 4.25 16.55 -11.53
C MET A 186 4.45 15.44 -12.58
N LEU A 187 5.35 14.47 -12.34
CA LEU A 187 5.68 13.38 -13.26
C LEU A 187 5.09 12.03 -12.84
N ALA A 188 4.90 11.80 -11.54
CA ALA A 188 4.13 10.70 -11.01
C ALA A 188 2.64 10.97 -11.29
N GLY A 189 2.03 10.20 -12.19
CA GLY A 189 0.58 10.25 -12.38
C GLY A 189 -0.11 9.92 -11.05
N ASP A 190 -0.99 10.81 -10.61
CA ASP A 190 -1.67 10.79 -9.31
C ASP A 190 -2.82 9.77 -9.26
N ASP A 191 -2.47 8.53 -9.58
CA ASP A 191 -3.39 7.48 -10.00
C ASP A 191 -3.71 6.47 -8.88
N ASP A 192 -2.98 6.48 -7.77
CA ASP A 192 -3.15 5.56 -6.62
C ASP A 192 -3.53 6.25 -5.29
N SER A 193 -3.83 7.54 -5.31
CA SER A 193 -4.12 8.35 -4.13
C SER A 193 -5.61 8.37 -3.76
N LEU A 194 -6.02 7.54 -2.79
CA LEU A 194 -7.40 7.50 -2.28
C LEU A 194 -7.55 8.11 -0.88
N VAL A 195 -8.37 9.15 -0.74
CA VAL A 195 -8.72 9.76 0.55
C VAL A 195 -10.16 9.44 0.92
N LEU A 196 -10.40 9.04 2.17
CA LEU A 196 -11.73 9.09 2.78
C LEU A 196 -11.84 10.37 3.61
N HIS A 197 -12.62 11.33 3.12
CA HIS A 197 -12.89 12.56 3.86
C HIS A 197 -14.09 12.36 4.79
N LEU A 198 -13.80 12.38 6.09
CA LEU A 198 -14.76 12.39 7.19
C LEU A 198 -14.87 13.84 7.67
N HIS A 199 -16.02 14.48 7.45
CA HIS A 199 -16.17 15.89 7.80
C HIS A 199 -16.19 16.08 9.32
N ALA A 200 -15.13 16.67 9.88
CA ALA A 200 -14.94 16.78 11.32
C ALA A 200 -14.73 18.24 11.73
N ARG A 201 -15.62 18.77 12.57
CA ARG A 201 -15.58 20.17 13.02
C ARG A 201 -14.59 20.37 14.15
N ARG A 202 -14.01 21.57 14.21
CA ARG A 202 -13.22 22.03 15.35
C ARG A 202 -14.11 22.48 16.52
N GLN A 203 -13.62 22.32 17.74
CA GLN A 203 -14.27 22.80 18.95
C GLN A 203 -14.48 24.32 18.86
N GLY A 204 -15.72 24.76 19.07
CA GLY A 204 -16.09 26.18 18.98
C GLY A 204 -16.46 26.66 17.57
N SER A 205 -16.43 25.79 16.55
CA SER A 205 -16.98 26.11 15.24
C SER A 205 -18.51 26.27 15.30
N THR A 206 -19.02 27.40 14.81
CA THR A 206 -20.46 27.69 14.76
C THR A 206 -21.12 27.17 13.48
N ASN A 207 -20.34 26.63 12.54
CA ASN A 207 -20.87 26.09 11.29
C ASN A 207 -21.53 24.72 11.53
N GLY A 208 -22.84 24.66 11.30
CA GLY A 208 -23.66 23.46 11.37
C GLY A 208 -23.56 22.54 10.15
N ASP A 209 -22.59 22.74 9.26
CA ASP A 209 -22.46 21.94 8.05
C ASP A 209 -21.94 20.54 8.42
N THR A 210 -22.84 19.55 8.45
CA THR A 210 -22.51 18.14 8.61
C THR A 210 -22.64 17.49 7.24
N ARG A 211 -21.49 17.17 6.62
CA ARG A 211 -21.46 16.48 5.33
C ARG A 211 -21.25 14.98 5.52
N PRO A 212 -21.93 14.14 4.73
CA PRO A 212 -21.67 12.71 4.76
C PRO A 212 -20.24 12.41 4.29
N PRO A 213 -19.67 11.27 4.73
CA PRO A 213 -18.35 10.85 4.28
C PRO A 213 -18.31 10.66 2.76
N HIS A 214 -17.17 10.99 2.15
CA HIS A 214 -16.95 10.84 0.72
C HIS A 214 -15.51 10.47 0.41
N TRP A 215 -15.34 9.71 -0.67
CA TRP A 215 -14.06 9.41 -1.29
C TRP A 215 -13.58 10.60 -2.11
N CYS A 216 -12.31 10.95 -2.00
CA CYS A 216 -11.64 11.95 -2.82
C CYS A 216 -10.46 11.30 -3.54
N THR A 217 -10.30 11.63 -4.81
CA THR A 217 -9.17 11.28 -5.66
C THR A 217 -8.75 12.53 -6.43
N SER A 218 -7.64 12.44 -7.15
CA SER A 218 -7.19 13.48 -8.09
C SER A 218 -8.23 13.82 -9.16
N ALA A 219 -9.08 12.85 -9.53
CA ALA A 219 -10.11 12.97 -10.55
C ALA A 219 -11.45 13.53 -10.03
N GLY A 220 -11.71 13.52 -8.72
CA GLY A 220 -12.93 14.07 -8.14
C GLY A 220 -13.37 13.43 -6.83
N GLN A 221 -14.65 13.62 -6.51
CA GLN A 221 -15.26 13.17 -5.26
C GLN A 221 -16.44 12.22 -5.51
N ARG A 222 -16.62 11.24 -4.62
CA ARG A 222 -17.69 10.25 -4.68
C ARG A 222 -18.24 9.98 -3.28
N PRO A 223 -19.57 9.99 -3.05
CA PRO A 223 -20.13 9.66 -1.73
C PRO A 223 -19.69 8.28 -1.24
N PHE A 224 -19.41 8.14 0.06
CA PHE A 224 -18.98 6.87 0.66
C PHE A 224 -20.02 5.76 0.43
N ALA A 225 -21.31 6.11 0.55
CA ALA A 225 -22.43 5.20 0.33
C ALA A 225 -22.52 4.64 -1.11
N SER A 226 -21.89 5.28 -2.09
CA SER A 226 -21.81 4.79 -3.46
C SER A 226 -20.73 3.70 -3.65
N GLY A 227 -20.06 3.30 -2.57
CA GLY A 227 -18.96 2.34 -2.57
C GLY A 227 -17.64 2.94 -3.05
N LEU A 228 -16.57 2.15 -2.85
CA LEU A 228 -15.21 2.46 -3.29
C LEU A 228 -15.20 2.73 -4.81
N PRO A 229 -14.42 3.72 -5.30
CA PRO A 229 -14.31 3.90 -6.74
C PRO A 229 -13.75 2.63 -7.43
N PRO A 230 -14.27 2.23 -8.60
CA PRO A 230 -14.00 0.91 -9.21
C PRO A 230 -12.52 0.61 -9.47
N GLU A 231 -11.74 1.62 -9.81
CA GLU A 231 -10.30 1.50 -10.09
C GLU A 231 -9.50 1.11 -8.83
N TYR A 232 -9.82 1.71 -7.68
CA TYR A 232 -9.23 1.33 -6.39
C TYR A 232 -9.73 -0.02 -5.89
N ASP A 233 -10.99 -0.36 -6.20
CA ASP A 233 -11.54 -1.68 -5.91
C ASP A 233 -10.78 -2.78 -6.64
N ARG A 234 -10.41 -2.54 -7.90
CA ARG A 234 -9.53 -3.44 -8.68
C ARG A 234 -8.14 -3.51 -8.08
N ILE A 235 -7.55 -2.39 -7.64
CA ILE A 235 -6.23 -2.36 -6.99
C ILE A 235 -6.23 -3.29 -5.77
N PHE A 236 -7.15 -3.10 -4.82
CA PHE A 236 -7.19 -3.91 -3.60
C PHE A 236 -7.60 -5.36 -3.86
N SER A 237 -8.47 -5.61 -4.83
CA SER A 237 -8.80 -6.96 -5.28
C SER A 237 -7.59 -7.69 -5.88
N ARG A 238 -6.70 -6.98 -6.58
CA ARG A 238 -5.43 -7.54 -7.09
C ARG A 238 -4.45 -7.85 -5.98
N MET A 239 -4.33 -6.98 -4.97
CA MET A 239 -3.53 -7.26 -3.78
C MET A 239 -4.04 -8.51 -3.05
N GLN A 240 -5.36 -8.65 -2.90
CA GLN A 240 -5.99 -9.84 -2.33
C GLN A 240 -5.74 -11.08 -3.18
N GLY A 241 -5.88 -10.98 -4.51
CA GLY A 241 -5.55 -12.08 -5.43
C GLY A 241 -4.08 -12.53 -5.32
N PHE A 242 -3.15 -11.59 -5.18
CA PHE A 242 -1.75 -11.89 -4.91
C PHE A 242 -1.56 -12.61 -3.56
N GLU A 243 -2.19 -12.15 -2.48
CA GLU A 243 -2.13 -12.83 -1.18
C GLU A 243 -2.70 -14.25 -1.22
N ILE A 244 -3.82 -14.46 -1.91
CA ILE A 244 -4.40 -15.79 -2.11
C ILE A 244 -3.43 -16.70 -2.85
N ASP A 245 -2.88 -16.24 -3.98
CA ASP A 245 -1.93 -17.02 -4.77
C ASP A 245 -0.63 -17.29 -3.99
N ARG A 246 -0.17 -16.32 -3.19
CA ARG A 246 1.01 -16.45 -2.31
C ARG A 246 0.84 -17.52 -1.24
N ARG A 247 -0.37 -17.68 -0.67
CA ARG A 247 -0.68 -18.77 0.29
C ARG A 247 -0.62 -20.18 -0.34
N THR A 248 -0.67 -20.28 -1.66
CA THR A 248 -0.50 -21.56 -2.38
C THR A 248 0.97 -21.89 -2.66
N LEU A 249 1.91 -21.01 -2.30
CA LEU A 249 3.33 -21.33 -2.32
C LEU A 249 3.65 -22.29 -1.18
N ASP A 250 4.35 -23.37 -1.50
CA ASP A 250 4.88 -24.26 -0.48
C ASP A 250 6.04 -23.58 0.23
N SER A 251 5.93 -23.43 1.55
CA SER A 251 6.92 -22.76 2.39
C SER A 251 8.27 -23.47 2.45
N GLU A 252 8.32 -24.77 2.08
CA GLU A 252 9.54 -25.57 1.96
C GLU A 252 10.22 -25.42 0.59
N ALA A 253 9.48 -25.02 -0.44
CA ALA A 253 9.99 -24.85 -1.80
C ALA A 253 10.66 -23.48 -2.04
N LEU A 254 10.52 -22.53 -1.11
CA LEU A 254 11.16 -21.23 -1.16
C LEU A 254 12.61 -21.36 -0.62
N PRO A 255 13.64 -20.83 -1.33
CA PRO A 255 15.02 -20.85 -0.85
C PRO A 255 15.14 -20.18 0.53
N ALA A 256 16.12 -20.63 1.33
CA ALA A 256 16.33 -20.29 2.74
C ALA A 256 15.81 -18.90 3.17
N ALA A 257 15.06 -18.88 4.28
CA ALA A 257 14.36 -17.71 4.80
C ALA A 257 15.33 -16.51 4.98
N SER A 258 15.28 -15.55 4.06
CA SER A 258 15.88 -14.24 4.31
C SER A 258 15.14 -13.56 5.45
N GLU A 259 15.86 -12.89 6.33
CA GLU A 259 15.24 -12.08 7.38
C GLU A 259 14.62 -10.80 6.80
N ASP A 260 15.10 -10.30 5.65
CA ASP A 260 14.59 -9.09 5.01
C ASP A 260 13.20 -9.32 4.38
N PRO A 261 12.17 -8.57 4.84
CA PRO A 261 10.84 -8.52 4.23
C PRO A 261 10.86 -8.37 2.71
N ALA A 262 11.69 -7.48 2.18
CA ALA A 262 11.69 -7.16 0.74
C ALA A 262 12.17 -8.34 -0.10
N GLU A 263 13.25 -8.99 0.33
CA GLU A 263 13.81 -10.14 -0.35
C GLU A 263 12.84 -11.35 -0.29
N ARG A 264 12.18 -11.57 0.85
CA ARG A 264 11.16 -12.62 0.96
C ARG A 264 10.02 -12.40 -0.04
N THR A 265 9.43 -11.21 -0.05
CA THR A 265 8.31 -10.90 -0.95
C THR A 265 8.75 -10.93 -2.41
N TRP A 266 9.99 -10.49 -2.73
CA TRP A 266 10.56 -10.62 -4.07
C TRP A 266 10.62 -12.08 -4.53
N ARG A 267 11.18 -12.98 -3.72
CA ARG A 267 11.29 -14.40 -4.06
C ARG A 267 9.93 -15.07 -4.22
N GLU A 268 8.97 -14.71 -3.38
CA GLU A 268 7.58 -15.21 -3.48
C GLU A 268 6.92 -14.73 -4.80
N ALA A 269 7.07 -13.45 -5.13
CA ALA A 269 6.56 -12.88 -6.38
C ALA A 269 7.21 -13.52 -7.62
N ASP A 270 8.53 -13.74 -7.61
CA ASP A 270 9.24 -14.39 -8.72
C ASP A 270 8.81 -15.85 -8.91
N ALA A 271 8.64 -16.61 -7.82
CA ALA A 271 8.14 -17.98 -7.87
C ALA A 271 6.74 -18.06 -8.49
N LEU A 272 5.84 -17.14 -8.12
CA LEU A 272 4.51 -17.02 -8.73
C LEU A 272 4.61 -16.62 -10.21
N ALA A 273 5.49 -15.66 -10.55
CA ALA A 273 5.70 -15.25 -11.94
C ALA A 273 6.13 -16.44 -12.81
N VAL A 274 7.10 -17.24 -12.37
CA VAL A 274 7.55 -18.45 -13.08
C VAL A 274 6.43 -19.48 -13.20
N ARG A 275 5.61 -19.67 -12.15
CA ARG A 275 4.47 -20.60 -12.18
C ARG A 275 3.44 -20.20 -13.23
N TYR A 276 3.02 -18.94 -13.25
CA TYR A 276 2.04 -18.44 -14.23
C TYR A 276 2.64 -18.37 -15.64
N GLN A 277 3.93 -18.04 -15.79
CA GLN A 277 4.65 -18.12 -17.06
C GLN A 277 4.52 -19.52 -17.69
N ARG A 278 4.78 -20.57 -16.90
CA ARG A 278 4.67 -21.97 -17.35
C ARG A 278 3.24 -22.32 -17.78
N ARG A 279 2.22 -21.91 -17.01
CA ARG A 279 0.80 -22.13 -17.35
C ARG A 279 0.43 -21.42 -18.66
N THR A 280 0.80 -20.16 -18.81
CA THR A 280 0.54 -19.37 -20.03
C THR A 280 1.24 -19.95 -21.24
N GLN A 281 2.53 -20.32 -21.13
CA GLN A 281 3.27 -20.96 -22.23
C GLN A 281 2.70 -22.33 -22.60
N TRP A 282 2.31 -23.13 -21.60
CA TRP A 282 1.66 -24.41 -21.86
C TRP A 282 0.32 -24.23 -22.58
N ALA A 283 -0.53 -23.30 -22.13
CA ALA A 283 -1.82 -23.03 -22.74
C ALA A 283 -1.67 -22.57 -24.19
N MET A 284 -0.75 -21.62 -24.44
CA MET A 284 -0.42 -21.20 -25.80
C MET A 284 0.04 -22.37 -26.65
N ARG A 285 1.05 -23.15 -26.20
CA ARG A 285 1.54 -24.32 -26.96
C ARG A 285 0.41 -25.29 -27.26
N ALA A 286 -0.43 -25.63 -26.28
CA ALA A 286 -1.55 -26.55 -26.45
C ALA A 286 -2.55 -26.06 -27.51
N ILE A 287 -2.91 -24.77 -27.48
CA ILE A 287 -3.83 -24.17 -28.46
C ILE A 287 -3.20 -24.17 -29.86
N HIS A 288 -1.91 -23.81 -29.99
CA HIS A 288 -1.24 -23.78 -31.30
C HIS A 288 -1.05 -25.18 -31.88
N PHE A 289 -0.63 -26.16 -31.06
CA PHE A 289 -0.57 -27.56 -31.50
C PHE A 289 -1.96 -28.10 -31.86
N GLY A 290 -3.00 -27.74 -31.10
CA GLY A 290 -4.38 -28.06 -31.41
C GLY A 290 -4.82 -27.52 -32.77
N ALA A 291 -4.50 -26.25 -33.07
CA ALA A 291 -4.81 -25.63 -34.36
C ALA A 291 -4.09 -26.33 -35.53
N VAL A 292 -2.81 -26.69 -35.37
CA VAL A 292 -2.07 -27.47 -36.39
C VAL A 292 -2.69 -28.86 -36.57
N ALA A 293 -3.03 -29.55 -35.48
CA ALA A 293 -3.66 -30.86 -35.53
C ALA A 293 -5.05 -30.81 -36.20
N MET A 294 -5.83 -29.76 -35.94
CA MET A 294 -7.10 -29.52 -36.62
C MET A 294 -6.91 -29.30 -38.13
N GLY A 295 -5.92 -28.52 -38.54
CA GLY A 295 -5.57 -28.33 -39.95
C GLY A 295 -5.17 -29.63 -40.64
N LEU A 296 -4.34 -30.44 -39.99
CA LEU A 296 -3.94 -31.75 -40.50
C LEU A 296 -5.12 -32.73 -40.58
N ALA A 297 -5.99 -32.75 -39.55
CA ALA A 297 -7.20 -33.57 -39.55
C ALA A 297 -8.13 -33.19 -40.71
N PHE A 298 -8.25 -31.89 -41.01
CA PHE A 298 -9.04 -31.41 -42.14
C PHE A 298 -8.45 -31.86 -43.50
N LEU A 299 -7.13 -31.78 -43.68
CA LEU A 299 -6.46 -32.28 -44.89
C LEU A 299 -6.61 -33.79 -45.07
N LEU A 300 -6.44 -34.56 -43.99
CA LEU A 300 -6.64 -36.01 -44.04
C LEU A 300 -8.11 -36.37 -44.31
N TYR A 301 -9.05 -35.57 -43.82
CA TYR A 301 -10.48 -35.77 -44.06
C TYR A 301 -10.81 -35.63 -45.55
N SER A 302 -10.20 -34.66 -46.27
CA SER A 302 -10.41 -34.52 -47.71
C SER A 302 -9.84 -35.70 -48.52
N ASP A 303 -8.72 -36.27 -48.08
CA ASP A 303 -7.99 -37.28 -48.86
C ASP A 303 -8.42 -38.72 -48.56
N LEU A 304 -8.87 -39.01 -47.34
CA LEU A 304 -9.26 -40.36 -46.88
C LEU A 304 -10.73 -40.71 -47.13
N GLY A 305 -11.42 -39.96 -47.99
CA GLY A 305 -12.83 -40.21 -48.30
C GLY A 305 -13.81 -39.79 -47.18
N ALA A 306 -13.43 -38.79 -46.37
CA ALA A 306 -14.32 -38.08 -45.45
C ALA A 306 -15.08 -38.95 -44.42
N PRO A 307 -14.39 -39.76 -43.58
CA PRO A 307 -15.09 -40.57 -42.58
C PRO A 307 -15.61 -39.72 -41.41
N ASP A 308 -16.86 -39.97 -40.98
CA ASP A 308 -17.59 -39.18 -39.97
C ASP A 308 -16.87 -39.05 -38.62
N TRP A 309 -16.09 -40.05 -38.20
CA TRP A 309 -15.38 -40.01 -36.93
C TRP A 309 -14.32 -38.89 -36.86
N MET A 310 -13.76 -38.48 -38.00
CA MET A 310 -12.76 -37.40 -38.04
C MET A 310 -13.38 -36.03 -37.72
N LEU A 311 -14.66 -35.83 -38.03
CA LEU A 311 -15.40 -34.64 -37.63
C LEU A 311 -15.51 -34.57 -36.10
N TRP A 312 -15.79 -35.70 -35.44
CA TRP A 312 -15.83 -35.75 -33.97
C TRP A 312 -14.46 -35.49 -33.34
N VAL A 313 -13.37 -36.01 -33.93
CA VAL A 313 -12.01 -35.71 -33.47
C VAL A 313 -11.69 -34.23 -33.61
N PHE A 314 -12.01 -33.63 -34.77
CA PHE A 314 -11.84 -32.21 -35.01
C PHE A 314 -12.60 -31.37 -33.98
N LEU A 315 -13.88 -31.69 -33.73
CA LEU A 315 -14.71 -31.01 -32.74
C LEU A 315 -14.18 -31.18 -31.32
N ALA A 316 -13.64 -32.36 -30.98
CA ALA A 316 -13.04 -32.59 -29.67
C ALA A 316 -11.78 -31.74 -29.44
N ILE A 317 -10.89 -31.64 -30.44
CA ILE A 317 -9.69 -30.78 -30.36
C ILE A 317 -10.09 -29.31 -30.23
N PHE A 318 -11.07 -28.86 -31.02
CA PHE A 318 -11.60 -27.50 -30.93
C PHE A 318 -12.19 -27.21 -29.55
N GLY A 319 -13.03 -28.11 -29.03
CA GLY A 319 -13.64 -27.99 -27.72
C GLY A 319 -12.61 -27.93 -26.59
N LEU A 320 -11.57 -28.76 -26.66
CA LEU A 320 -10.45 -28.72 -25.70
C LEU A 320 -9.67 -27.40 -25.79
N GLY A 321 -9.37 -26.92 -27.00
CA GLY A 321 -8.71 -25.63 -27.21
C GLY A 321 -9.52 -24.46 -26.65
N LEU A 322 -10.83 -24.45 -26.89
CA LEU A 322 -11.75 -23.45 -26.34
C LEU A 322 -11.81 -23.53 -24.82
N PHE A 323 -11.88 -24.73 -24.24
CA PHE A 323 -11.85 -24.94 -22.80
C PHE A 323 -10.56 -24.38 -22.17
N ILE A 324 -9.39 -24.65 -22.78
CA ILE A 324 -8.11 -24.11 -22.33
C ILE A 324 -8.10 -22.57 -22.43
N ALA A 325 -8.58 -22.00 -23.55
CA ALA A 325 -8.62 -20.55 -23.74
C ALA A 325 -9.53 -19.86 -22.71
N VAL A 326 -10.74 -20.40 -22.50
CA VAL A 326 -11.71 -19.87 -21.53
C VAL A 326 -11.18 -19.98 -20.10
N THR A 327 -10.55 -21.09 -19.73
CA THR A 327 -9.95 -21.25 -18.39
C THR A 327 -8.76 -20.33 -18.18
N ALA A 328 -7.87 -20.19 -19.18
CA ALA A 328 -6.73 -19.28 -19.11
C ALA A 328 -7.15 -17.81 -19.00
N GLN A 329 -8.24 -17.42 -19.67
CA GLN A 329 -8.80 -16.06 -19.59
C GLN A 329 -9.54 -15.83 -18.27
N ARG A 330 -10.33 -16.81 -17.79
CA ARG A 330 -11.03 -16.69 -16.50
C ARG A 330 -10.10 -16.55 -15.31
N GLU A 331 -8.96 -17.24 -15.36
CA GLU A 331 -7.95 -17.22 -14.30
C GLU A 331 -6.86 -16.17 -14.53
N ASP A 332 -6.96 -15.37 -15.61
CA ASP A 332 -6.04 -14.29 -15.95
C ASP A 332 -4.56 -14.69 -15.96
N TRP A 333 -4.21 -15.91 -16.41
CA TRP A 333 -2.84 -16.43 -16.26
C TRP A 333 -1.77 -15.52 -16.87
N HIS A 334 -2.06 -14.93 -18.04
CA HIS A 334 -1.13 -14.04 -18.72
C HIS A 334 -0.90 -12.73 -17.97
N ARG A 335 -1.98 -12.12 -17.45
CA ARG A 335 -1.90 -10.91 -16.63
C ARG A 335 -1.10 -11.20 -15.37
N LYS A 336 -1.47 -12.23 -14.60
CA LYS A 336 -0.77 -12.65 -13.37
C LYS A 336 0.73 -12.88 -13.62
N TYR A 337 1.10 -13.48 -14.75
CA TYR A 337 2.51 -13.63 -15.14
C TYR A 337 3.24 -12.28 -15.26
N ILE A 338 2.71 -11.33 -16.03
CA ILE A 338 3.34 -10.02 -16.26
C ILE A 338 3.38 -9.21 -14.96
N ASP A 339 2.25 -9.19 -14.25
CA ASP A 339 2.03 -8.47 -12.99
C ASP A 339 3.01 -8.93 -11.90
N TYR A 340 3.14 -10.25 -11.69
CA TYR A 340 4.06 -10.80 -10.69
C TYR A 340 5.52 -10.65 -11.09
N ARG A 341 5.84 -10.71 -12.39
CA ARG A 341 7.20 -10.41 -12.88
C ARG A 341 7.56 -8.95 -12.60
N ALA A 342 6.65 -8.01 -12.87
CA ALA A 342 6.86 -6.60 -12.61
C ALA A 342 7.05 -6.33 -11.10
N LEU A 343 6.20 -6.92 -10.24
CA LEU A 343 6.36 -6.85 -8.79
C LEU A 343 7.71 -7.42 -8.32
N ALA A 344 8.10 -8.58 -8.84
CA ALA A 344 9.38 -9.20 -8.51
C ALA A 344 10.56 -8.29 -8.86
N GLU A 345 10.59 -7.70 -10.07
CA GLU A 345 11.67 -6.78 -10.45
C GLU A 345 11.69 -5.51 -9.61
N GLY A 346 10.52 -4.94 -9.29
CA GLY A 346 10.44 -3.77 -8.41
C GLY A 346 10.98 -4.05 -7.00
N LEU A 347 10.56 -5.16 -6.40
CA LEU A 347 11.03 -5.58 -5.07
C LEU A 347 12.52 -5.96 -5.06
N ARG A 348 13.03 -6.52 -6.17
CA ARG A 348 14.46 -6.80 -6.33
C ARG A 348 15.27 -5.50 -6.20
N VAL A 349 14.89 -4.45 -6.93
CA VAL A 349 15.54 -3.13 -6.84
C VAL A 349 15.43 -2.56 -5.42
N GLN A 350 14.24 -2.62 -4.82
CA GLN A 350 14.00 -2.14 -3.46
C GLN A 350 14.85 -2.86 -2.40
N THR A 351 15.09 -4.17 -2.56
CA THR A 351 15.97 -4.95 -1.68
C THR A 351 17.39 -4.39 -1.70
N PHE A 352 17.94 -4.09 -2.88
CA PHE A 352 19.28 -3.49 -2.98
C PHE A 352 19.35 -2.09 -2.38
N TRP A 353 18.33 -1.26 -2.56
CA TRP A 353 18.28 0.07 -1.95
C TRP A 353 18.25 -0.01 -0.42
N ARG A 354 17.46 -0.93 0.13
CA ARG A 354 17.42 -1.20 1.58
C ARG A 354 18.79 -1.62 2.11
N ARG A 355 19.47 -2.55 1.41
CA ARG A 355 20.83 -3.01 1.78
C ARG A 355 21.87 -1.88 1.69
N ALA A 356 21.71 -0.95 0.76
CA ALA A 356 22.56 0.23 0.63
C ALA A 356 22.30 1.33 1.68
N GLY A 357 21.33 1.14 2.59
CA GLY A 357 20.97 2.15 3.59
C GLY A 357 20.18 3.33 3.03
N LEU A 358 19.68 3.24 1.80
CA LEU A 358 18.70 4.17 1.24
C LEU A 358 17.34 3.81 1.82
N THR A 359 17.16 4.13 3.10
CA THR A 359 16.03 3.68 3.92
C THR A 359 15.25 4.84 4.52
N ILE A 360 13.92 4.72 4.47
CA ILE A 360 12.80 5.16 5.34
C ILE A 360 12.88 6.53 6.05
N THR A 361 14.03 6.91 6.59
CA THR A 361 14.11 8.01 7.56
C THR A 361 14.70 9.30 6.99
N GLY A 362 15.46 9.25 5.88
CA GLY A 362 16.23 10.41 5.41
C GLY A 362 15.57 11.24 4.30
N ASP A 363 14.94 10.57 3.33
CA ASP A 363 14.35 11.21 2.16
C ASP A 363 12.99 10.57 1.86
N ALA A 364 12.03 11.38 1.41
CA ALA A 364 10.71 10.93 0.95
C ALA A 364 10.77 10.10 -0.36
N GLU A 365 11.95 9.63 -0.75
CA GLU A 365 12.21 9.00 -2.04
C GLU A 365 12.19 7.48 -1.88
N PHE A 366 11.04 6.86 -2.15
CA PHE A 366 10.91 5.41 -2.11
C PHE A 366 11.01 4.79 -3.51
N ALA A 367 11.54 3.57 -3.59
CA ALA A 367 11.63 2.82 -4.86
C ALA A 367 10.27 2.64 -5.56
N HIS A 368 9.19 2.54 -4.78
CA HIS A 368 7.83 2.38 -5.30
C HIS A 368 7.28 3.65 -5.97
N ASP A 369 7.69 4.83 -5.51
CA ASP A 369 7.27 6.11 -6.09
C ASP A 369 7.88 6.33 -7.49
N ASN A 370 9.00 5.68 -7.78
CA ASN A 370 9.71 5.76 -9.06
C ASN A 370 9.34 4.64 -10.04
N PHE A 371 8.52 3.67 -9.63
CA PHE A 371 8.18 2.51 -10.45
C PHE A 371 6.91 2.76 -11.27
N MET A 372 6.99 2.64 -12.60
CA MET A 372 5.83 2.66 -13.51
C MET A 372 4.92 3.91 -13.45
N GLN A 373 5.48 5.09 -13.19
CA GLN A 373 4.79 6.39 -13.03
C GLN A 373 3.82 6.83 -14.15
N LYS A 374 3.88 6.22 -15.34
CA LYS A 374 3.03 6.56 -16.51
C LYS A 374 2.11 5.43 -16.96
N GLN A 375 2.04 4.33 -16.21
CA GLN A 375 1.22 3.19 -16.57
C GLN A 375 -0.13 3.22 -15.84
N ASP A 376 -1.09 2.45 -16.35
CA ASP A 376 -2.47 2.40 -15.88
C ASP A 376 -2.58 2.34 -14.34
N VAL A 377 -3.53 3.10 -13.78
CA VAL A 377 -3.98 3.08 -12.36
C VAL A 377 -4.05 1.64 -11.83
N GLU A 378 -4.49 0.71 -12.67
CA GLU A 378 -4.63 -0.69 -12.31
C GLU A 378 -3.32 -1.40 -11.92
N LEU A 379 -2.15 -0.84 -12.20
CA LEU A 379 -0.84 -1.32 -11.73
C LEU A 379 -0.43 -0.73 -10.37
N GLY A 380 -1.23 0.19 -9.82
CA GLY A 380 -1.05 0.76 -8.47
C GLY A 380 -1.01 -0.31 -7.38
N TRP A 381 -1.61 -1.49 -7.60
CA TRP A 381 -1.50 -2.61 -6.65
C TRP A 381 -0.05 -3.08 -6.44
N ILE A 382 0.79 -3.04 -7.48
CA ILE A 382 2.22 -3.39 -7.39
C ILE A 382 2.93 -2.39 -6.46
N ARG A 383 2.69 -1.10 -6.70
CA ARG A 383 3.25 -0.02 -5.88
C ARG A 383 2.81 -0.13 -4.42
N ASN A 384 1.54 -0.44 -4.16
CA ASN A 384 1.03 -0.67 -2.80
C ASN A 384 1.72 -1.83 -2.09
N VAL A 385 1.91 -2.98 -2.75
CA VAL A 385 2.65 -4.11 -2.16
C VAL A 385 4.11 -3.72 -1.87
N MET A 386 4.76 -2.97 -2.76
CA MET A 386 6.11 -2.45 -2.54
C MET A 386 6.18 -1.42 -1.39
N ARG A 387 5.16 -0.55 -1.27
CA ARG A 387 5.01 0.47 -0.22
C ARG A 387 4.91 -0.18 1.16
N GLN A 388 4.12 -1.25 1.28
CA GLN A 388 4.04 -2.05 2.50
C GLN A 388 5.41 -2.58 2.94
N VAL A 389 6.16 -3.19 2.01
CA VAL A 389 7.51 -3.69 2.31
C VAL A 389 8.41 -2.54 2.80
N GLY A 390 8.23 -1.34 2.25
CA GLY A 390 8.90 -0.12 2.68
C GLY A 390 8.69 0.25 4.15
N LEU A 391 7.55 -0.07 4.76
CA LEU A 391 7.29 0.20 6.18
C LEU A 391 8.06 -0.72 7.14
N ALA A 392 8.55 -1.87 6.67
CA ALA A 392 9.20 -2.82 7.55
C ALA A 392 10.63 -2.35 7.89
N PRO A 393 10.99 -2.24 9.19
CA PRO A 393 12.27 -1.67 9.61
C PRO A 393 13.45 -2.38 8.95
N THR A 394 14.40 -1.60 8.46
CA THR A 394 15.68 -2.11 8.01
C THR A 394 16.57 -2.35 9.22
N ARG A 395 17.19 -3.55 9.29
CA ARG A 395 18.28 -3.74 10.22
C ARG A 395 19.44 -2.86 9.75
N PRO A 396 20.10 -2.07 10.60
CA PRO A 396 21.36 -1.45 10.22
C PRO A 396 22.34 -2.58 9.83
N PRO A 397 23.17 -2.38 8.79
CA PRO A 397 24.20 -3.36 8.44
C PRO A 397 25.03 -3.66 9.69
N GLN A 398 25.16 -4.94 10.02
CA GLN A 398 25.78 -5.34 11.29
C GLN A 398 27.29 -5.13 11.26
N ASP A 399 27.91 -5.16 10.07
CA ASP A 399 29.34 -4.90 9.86
C ASP A 399 29.63 -4.23 8.50
N ALA A 400 30.79 -3.57 8.37
CA ALA A 400 31.26 -2.99 7.11
C ALA A 400 31.51 -4.04 6.00
N ASP A 401 31.73 -5.30 6.39
CA ASP A 401 31.88 -6.44 5.47
C ASP A 401 30.54 -6.83 4.82
N ASP A 402 29.38 -6.66 5.47
CA ASP A 402 28.07 -6.97 4.86
C ASP A 402 27.77 -6.05 3.66
N ALA A 403 28.17 -4.78 3.76
CA ALA A 403 28.03 -3.81 2.68
C ALA A 403 29.00 -4.11 1.52
N ALA A 404 30.22 -4.56 1.81
CA ALA A 404 31.20 -4.96 0.80
C ALA A 404 30.78 -6.26 0.09
N GLN A 405 30.26 -7.24 0.83
CA GLN A 405 29.77 -8.50 0.30
C GLN A 405 28.53 -8.31 -0.59
N ALA A 406 27.67 -7.35 -0.26
CA ALA A 406 26.53 -6.96 -1.10
C ALA A 406 26.94 -6.29 -2.42
N VAL A 407 28.12 -5.66 -2.48
CA VAL A 407 28.68 -5.08 -3.73
C VAL A 407 29.35 -6.16 -4.57
N ASP A 408 30.02 -7.14 -3.95
CA ASP A 408 30.65 -8.26 -4.65
C ASP A 408 29.64 -9.27 -5.22
N GLU A 409 28.43 -9.41 -4.65
CA GLU A 409 27.34 -10.19 -5.28
C GLU A 409 26.74 -9.52 -6.54
N VAL A 410 27.07 -8.24 -6.77
CA VAL A 410 26.51 -7.41 -7.85
C VAL A 410 27.44 -7.36 -9.08
N ILE A 411 28.72 -7.73 -8.93
CA ILE A 411 29.71 -7.85 -10.01
C ILE A 411 29.82 -9.32 -10.43
#